data_AF-I8A4S7-F1
#
_entry.id   AF-I8A4S7-F1
#
_cell.length_a   1.000
_cell.length_b   1.000
_cell.length_c   1.000
_cell.angle_alpha   90.00
_cell.angle_beta   90.00
_cell.angle_gamma   90.00
#
_symmetry.space_group_name_H-M   'P 1'
#
loop_
_entity.id
_entity.type
_entity.pdbx_description
1 polymer ?
#
loop_
_entity_poly.entity_id
_entity_poly.type
_entity_poly.pdbx_seq_one_letter_code
_entity_poly.pdbx_strand_id
1 'polypeptide(L)'
;MTEVERTAFRARRAAQTRGYRSEPKPPRIVSAKNIRRNAMRKAQRAGDVFQSEKAKLQQRAVRARHRLKKVEAAGDAQRIEEAELALKIARMERWEFAVEHSNSVKIVPSKEDPSNTNIDRIMLFF
;
A
#
# COMPACT_ATOMS: atom_id res chain seq x y z
N MET A 1 -0.65 35.79 18.05
CA MET A 1 0.19 34.95 18.94
C MET A 1 1.54 35.59 19.11
N THR A 2 1.86 36.01 20.33
CA THR A 2 3.14 36.68 20.67
C THR A 2 4.24 35.64 20.95
N GLU A 3 5.51 36.05 20.93
CA GLU A 3 6.63 35.13 21.20
C GLU A 3 6.57 34.52 22.60
N VAL A 4 6.06 35.26 23.58
CA VAL A 4 5.88 34.82 24.97
C VAL A 4 4.83 33.70 25.07
N GLU A 5 3.75 33.78 24.30
CA GLU A 5 2.74 32.72 24.25
C GLU A 5 3.29 31.44 23.62
N ARG A 6 4.16 31.58 22.60
CA ARG A 6 4.82 30.44 21.95
C ARG A 6 5.83 29.75 22.87
N THR A 7 6.60 30.50 23.65
CA THR A 7 7.56 29.92 24.59
C THR A 7 6.86 29.22 25.76
N ALA A 8 5.80 29.82 26.31
CA ALA A 8 4.98 29.20 27.35
C ALA A 8 4.31 27.89 26.85
N PHE A 9 3.79 27.89 25.62
CA PHE A 9 3.22 26.70 25.00
C PHE A 9 4.27 25.58 24.82
N ARG A 10 5.47 25.93 24.34
CA ARG A 10 6.58 24.96 24.18
C ARG A 10 7.02 24.39 25.53
N ALA A 11 7.16 25.22 26.56
CA ALA A 11 7.51 24.79 27.91
C ALA A 11 6.46 23.85 28.51
N ARG A 12 5.16 24.18 28.36
CA ARG A 12 4.04 23.34 28.82
C ARG A 12 3.99 21.99 28.11
N ARG A 13 4.24 21.96 26.79
CA ARG A 13 4.31 20.72 26.00
C ARG A 13 5.52 19.86 26.36
N ALA A 14 6.66 20.49 26.64
CA ALA A 14 7.85 19.80 27.11
C ALA A 14 7.62 19.18 28.51
N ALA A 15 6.97 19.91 29.42
CA ALA A 15 6.62 19.42 30.75
C ALA A 15 5.63 18.24 30.70
N GLN A 16 4.58 18.32 29.86
CA GLN A 16 3.61 17.22 29.68
C GLN A 16 4.24 15.94 29.12
N THR A 17 5.23 16.07 28.23
CA THR A 17 5.85 14.90 27.57
C THR A 17 7.02 14.31 28.37
N ARG A 18 7.49 15.01 29.42
CA ARG A 18 8.64 14.59 30.25
C ARG A 18 8.36 13.31 31.04
N GLY A 19 7.12 13.09 31.49
CA GLY A 19 6.69 11.86 32.17
C GLY A 19 6.32 10.69 31.25
N TYR A 20 6.08 10.96 29.96
CA TYR A 20 5.70 9.92 28.98
C TYR A 20 6.90 9.18 28.35
N ARG A 21 8.13 9.63 28.62
CA ARG A 21 9.37 9.08 28.05
C ARG A 21 10.26 8.33 29.05
N SER A 22 9.85 8.23 30.32
CA SER A 22 10.74 7.75 31.39
C SER A 22 10.96 6.24 31.41
N GLU A 23 10.14 5.47 30.71
CA GLU A 23 10.41 4.04 30.53
C GLU A 23 10.71 3.76 29.06
N PRO A 24 11.95 3.33 28.73
CA PRO A 24 12.21 2.78 27.41
C PRO A 24 11.24 1.62 27.24
N LYS A 25 10.36 1.71 26.22
CA LYS A 25 9.47 0.61 25.87
C LYS A 25 10.32 -0.66 25.83
N PRO A 26 9.95 -1.73 26.56
CA PRO A 26 10.73 -2.94 26.55
C PRO A 26 10.96 -3.36 25.10
N PRO A 27 12.18 -3.81 24.75
CA PRO A 27 12.49 -4.19 23.38
C PRO A 27 11.46 -5.22 22.95
N ARG A 28 10.85 -5.00 21.77
CA ARG A 28 9.83 -5.90 21.25
C ARG A 28 10.43 -7.29 21.11
N ILE A 29 10.09 -8.20 22.01
CA ILE A 29 10.56 -9.58 21.97
C ILE A 29 9.87 -10.28 20.80
N VAL A 30 10.62 -10.50 19.72
CA VAL A 30 10.16 -11.26 18.57
C VAL A 30 10.54 -12.72 18.82
N SER A 31 9.56 -13.63 18.79
CA SER A 31 9.84 -15.06 18.99
C SER A 31 10.87 -15.59 17.99
N ALA A 32 11.73 -16.53 18.41
CA ALA A 32 12.76 -17.13 17.56
C ALA A 32 12.18 -17.69 16.24
N LYS A 33 10.96 -18.25 16.29
CA LYS A 33 10.20 -18.70 15.11
C LYS A 33 9.97 -17.58 14.10
N ASN A 34 9.58 -16.39 14.57
CA ASN A 34 9.33 -15.23 13.71
C ASN A 34 10.63 -14.68 13.11
N ILE A 35 11.72 -14.68 13.87
CA ILE A 35 13.06 -14.29 13.38
C ILE A 35 13.49 -15.20 12.23
N ARG A 36 13.45 -16.53 12.44
CA ARG A 36 13.81 -17.53 11.40
C ARG A 36 12.96 -17.37 10.15
N ARG A 37 11.64 -17.21 10.30
CA ARG A 37 10.72 -17.01 9.17
C ARG A 37 11.05 -15.74 8.38
N ASN A 38 11.35 -14.64 9.07
CA ASN A 38 11.67 -13.38 8.42
C ASN A 38 13.03 -13.45 7.70
N ALA A 39 14.02 -14.12 8.29
CA ALA A 39 15.31 -14.37 7.65
C ALA A 39 15.15 -15.20 6.36
N MET A 40 14.39 -16.30 6.42
CA MET A 40 14.09 -17.13 5.25
C MET A 40 13.39 -16.32 4.14
N ARG A 41 12.37 -15.53 4.48
CA ARG A 41 11.68 -14.66 3.51
C ARG A 41 12.61 -13.60 2.92
N LYS A 42 13.52 -13.04 3.72
CA LYS A 42 14.50 -12.05 3.24
C LYS A 42 15.44 -12.70 2.22
N ALA A 43 15.93 -13.91 2.50
CA ALA A 43 16.77 -14.66 1.56
C ALA A 43 16.02 -14.99 0.26
N GLN A 44 14.78 -15.49 0.36
CA GLN A 44 13.93 -15.76 -0.82
C GLN A 44 13.73 -14.52 -1.70
N ARG A 45 13.43 -13.37 -1.08
CA ARG A 45 13.25 -12.10 -1.81
C ARG A 45 14.54 -11.59 -2.45
N ALA A 46 15.68 -11.80 -1.82
CA ALA A 46 16.96 -11.39 -2.36
C ALA A 46 17.35 -12.20 -3.60
N GLY A 47 16.90 -13.45 -3.70
CA GLY A 47 17.11 -14.30 -4.87
C GLY A 47 16.05 -14.15 -5.98
N ASP A 48 14.98 -13.38 -5.76
CA ASP A 48 13.91 -13.16 -6.75
C ASP A 48 14.20 -11.89 -7.56
N VAL A 49 14.63 -12.07 -8.82
CA VAL A 49 14.98 -10.98 -9.76
C VAL A 49 13.81 -10.02 -9.98
N PHE A 50 12.58 -10.52 -9.87
CA PHE A 50 11.36 -9.74 -10.11
C PHE A 50 10.74 -9.17 -8.82
N GLN A 51 11.41 -9.30 -7.67
CA GLN A 51 10.87 -8.89 -6.38
C GLN A 51 10.52 -7.39 -6.34
N SER A 52 11.32 -6.54 -6.99
CA SER A 52 11.08 -5.10 -7.08
C SER A 52 9.80 -4.79 -7.85
N GLU A 53 9.61 -5.38 -9.03
CA GLU A 53 8.41 -5.21 -9.86
C GLU A 53 7.17 -5.79 -9.20
N LYS A 54 7.26 -7.00 -8.64
CA LYS A 54 6.18 -7.61 -7.83
C LYS A 54 5.75 -6.67 -6.69
N ALA A 55 6.70 -6.03 -6.02
CA ALA A 55 6.42 -5.08 -4.95
C ALA A 55 5.74 -3.79 -5.44
N LYS A 56 6.18 -3.24 -6.59
CA LYS A 56 5.55 -2.06 -7.22
C LYS A 56 4.10 -2.33 -7.62
N LEU A 57 3.85 -3.43 -8.33
CA LEU A 57 2.50 -3.83 -8.75
C LEU A 57 1.58 -4.10 -7.56
N GLN A 58 2.10 -4.78 -6.52
CA GLN A 58 1.37 -4.98 -5.27
C GLN A 58 1.04 -3.64 -4.60
N GLN A 59 1.98 -2.70 -4.55
CA GLN A 59 1.77 -1.39 -3.96
C GLN A 59 0.73 -0.57 -4.72
N ARG A 60 0.73 -0.64 -6.06
CA ARG A 60 -0.28 0.00 -6.93
C ARG A 60 -1.68 -0.51 -6.62
N ALA A 61 -1.86 -1.84 -6.54
CA ALA A 61 -3.14 -2.45 -6.19
C ALA A 61 -3.62 -2.07 -4.79
N VAL A 62 -2.71 -2.00 -3.79
CA VAL A 62 -3.04 -1.57 -2.43
C VAL A 62 -3.47 -0.11 -2.40
N ARG A 63 -2.77 0.78 -3.10
CA ARG A 63 -3.12 2.20 -3.20
C ARG A 63 -4.47 2.40 -3.88
N ALA A 64 -4.74 1.70 -4.99
CA ALA A 64 -6.01 1.77 -5.70
C ALA A 64 -7.17 1.30 -4.79
N ARG A 65 -6.99 0.20 -4.07
CA ARG A 65 -8.00 -0.30 -3.10
C ARG A 65 -8.28 0.70 -1.99
N HIS A 66 -7.23 1.33 -1.46
CA HIS A 66 -7.37 2.32 -0.42
C HIS A 66 -8.05 3.61 -0.93
N ARG A 67 -7.79 4.00 -2.18
CA ARG A 67 -8.49 5.09 -2.84
C ARG A 67 -9.97 4.77 -2.99
N LEU A 68 -10.32 3.59 -3.52
CA LEU A 68 -11.71 3.15 -3.63
C LEU A 68 -12.44 3.25 -2.30
N LYS A 69 -11.88 2.66 -1.23
CA LYS A 69 -12.46 2.72 0.12
C LYS A 69 -12.71 4.15 0.62
N LYS A 70 -11.80 5.09 0.31
CA LYS A 70 -11.95 6.50 0.69
C LYS A 70 -13.06 7.19 -0.08
N VAL A 71 -13.22 6.87 -1.37
CA VAL A 71 -14.23 7.48 -2.23
C VAL A 71 -15.61 6.87 -1.96
N GLU A 72 -15.70 5.56 -1.73
CA GLU A 72 -16.91 4.88 -1.25
C GLU A 72 -17.44 5.54 0.03
N ALA A 73 -16.54 5.85 0.98
CA ALA A 73 -16.90 6.55 2.20
C ALA A 73 -17.38 7.99 1.99
N ALA A 74 -17.03 8.62 0.86
CA ALA A 74 -17.46 9.96 0.49
C ALA A 74 -18.78 9.97 -0.30
N GLY A 75 -19.20 8.85 -0.88
CA GLY A 75 -20.47 8.70 -1.60
C GLY A 75 -20.53 9.33 -3.00
N ASP A 76 -19.39 9.68 -3.59
CA ASP A 76 -19.30 10.30 -4.91
C ASP A 76 -19.28 9.24 -6.03
N ALA A 77 -20.45 8.98 -6.62
CA ALA A 77 -20.67 7.87 -7.57
C ALA A 77 -19.68 7.87 -8.75
N GLN A 78 -19.44 9.02 -9.38
CA GLN A 78 -18.52 9.13 -10.53
C GLN A 78 -17.09 8.78 -10.11
N ARG A 79 -16.66 9.28 -8.96
CA ARG A 79 -15.32 8.97 -8.45
C ARG A 79 -15.18 7.52 -7.98
N ILE A 80 -16.27 6.89 -7.54
CA ILE A 80 -16.29 5.45 -7.19
C ILE A 80 -15.99 4.63 -8.44
N GLU A 81 -16.72 4.87 -9.55
CA GLU A 81 -16.50 4.16 -10.82
C GLU A 81 -15.07 4.31 -11.32
N GLU A 82 -14.51 5.53 -11.28
CA GLU A 82 -13.10 5.78 -11.63
C GLU A 82 -12.12 5.00 -10.73
N ALA A 83 -12.39 4.95 -9.42
CA ALA A 83 -11.54 4.25 -8.46
C ALA A 83 -11.65 2.72 -8.60
N GLU A 84 -12.82 2.21 -8.97
CA GLU A 84 -13.03 0.80 -9.32
C GLU A 84 -12.26 0.41 -10.58
N LEU A 85 -12.37 1.22 -11.64
CA LEU A 85 -11.63 1.00 -12.88
C LEU A 85 -10.11 0.98 -12.61
N ALA A 86 -9.60 1.95 -11.85
CA ALA A 86 -8.19 1.99 -11.47
C ALA A 86 -7.75 0.75 -10.67
N LEU A 87 -8.62 0.21 -9.81
CA LEU A 87 -8.36 -1.03 -9.08
C LEU A 87 -8.37 -2.26 -10.01
N LYS A 88 -9.28 -2.31 -10.99
CA LYS A 88 -9.33 -3.39 -12.00
C LYS A 88 -8.03 -3.40 -12.83
N ILE A 89 -7.60 -2.25 -13.35
CA ILE A 89 -6.35 -2.11 -14.11
C ILE A 89 -5.15 -2.58 -13.28
N ALA A 90 -5.01 -2.10 -12.05
CA ALA A 90 -3.87 -2.49 -11.19
C ALA A 90 -3.87 -4.00 -10.84
N ARG A 91 -5.03 -4.65 -10.82
CA ARG A 91 -5.13 -6.11 -10.63
C ARG A 91 -4.77 -6.88 -11.90
N MET A 92 -5.18 -6.39 -13.06
CA MET A 92 -4.85 -6.95 -14.37
C MET A 92 -3.34 -6.92 -14.61
N GLU A 93 -2.70 -5.76 -14.48
CA GLU A 93 -1.24 -5.64 -14.67
C GLU A 93 -0.46 -6.61 -13.77
N ARG A 94 -0.91 -6.79 -12.52
CA ARG A 94 -0.32 -7.74 -11.58
C ARG A 94 -0.54 -9.19 -11.98
N TRP A 95 -1.69 -9.50 -12.58
CA TRP A 95 -2.01 -10.84 -13.09
C TRP A 95 -1.20 -11.16 -14.34
N GLU A 96 -1.17 -10.26 -15.31
CA GLU A 96 -0.41 -10.38 -16.56
C GLU A 96 1.07 -10.60 -16.26
N PHE A 97 1.64 -9.78 -15.38
CA PHE A 97 3.01 -9.95 -14.91
C PHE A 97 3.25 -11.33 -14.29
N ALA A 98 2.29 -11.83 -13.50
CA ALA A 98 2.44 -13.14 -12.89
C ALA A 98 2.37 -14.28 -13.92
N VAL A 99 1.49 -14.18 -14.92
CA VAL A 99 1.37 -15.15 -16.02
C VAL A 99 2.63 -15.15 -16.88
N GLU A 100 3.09 -13.98 -17.33
CA GLU A 100 4.28 -13.82 -18.18
C GLU A 100 5.53 -14.45 -17.54
N HIS A 101 5.68 -14.27 -16.23
CA HIS A 101 6.84 -14.76 -15.48
C HIS A 101 6.60 -16.13 -14.83
N SER A 102 5.60 -16.88 -15.28
CA SER A 102 5.24 -18.22 -14.77
C SER A 102 5.10 -18.32 -13.24
N ASN A 103 4.73 -17.21 -12.60
CA ASN A 103 4.44 -17.19 -11.17
C ASN A 103 3.07 -17.82 -10.89
N SER A 104 2.91 -18.52 -9.76
CA SER A 104 1.63 -19.14 -9.43
C SER A 104 0.54 -18.07 -9.26
N VAL A 105 -0.51 -18.13 -10.08
CA VAL A 105 -1.68 -17.26 -9.96
C VAL A 105 -2.82 -18.03 -9.30
N LYS A 106 -3.40 -17.47 -8.23
CA LYS A 106 -4.57 -18.06 -7.55
C LYS A 106 -5.91 -17.42 -7.91
N ILE A 107 -5.89 -16.21 -8.48
CA ILE A 107 -7.09 -15.40 -8.73
C ILE A 107 -6.96 -14.80 -10.13
N VAL A 108 -7.86 -15.18 -11.02
CA VAL A 108 -8.00 -14.60 -12.37
C VAL A 108 -8.92 -13.38 -12.23
N PRO A 109 -8.49 -12.18 -12.62
CA PRO A 109 -9.41 -11.05 -12.75
C PRO A 109 -10.45 -11.38 -13.84
N SER A 110 -11.73 -11.11 -13.59
CA SER A 110 -12.80 -11.35 -14.58
C SER A 110 -12.48 -10.66 -15.90
N LYS A 111 -12.51 -11.41 -17.01
CA LYS A 111 -12.34 -10.87 -18.37
C LYS A 111 -13.58 -10.15 -18.91
N GLU A 112 -14.74 -10.32 -18.27
CA GLU A 112 -16.07 -10.01 -18.82
C GLU A 112 -16.66 -8.67 -18.36
N ASP A 113 -15.86 -7.77 -17.78
CA ASP A 113 -16.33 -6.40 -17.51
C ASP A 113 -16.35 -5.58 -18.82
N PRO A 114 -17.52 -5.11 -19.30
CA PRO A 114 -17.64 -4.40 -20.59
C PRO A 114 -16.92 -3.04 -20.66
N SER A 115 -16.30 -2.57 -19.56
CA SER A 115 -15.45 -1.38 -19.55
C SER A 115 -14.02 -1.63 -20.05
N ASN A 116 -13.63 -2.88 -20.31
CA ASN A 116 -12.28 -3.25 -20.76
C ASN A 116 -11.98 -2.90 -22.23
N THR A 117 -13.00 -2.62 -23.05
CA THR A 117 -12.81 -2.26 -24.46
C THR A 117 -12.22 -0.86 -24.67
N ASN A 118 -12.07 -0.07 -23.61
CA ASN A 118 -11.51 1.29 -23.66
C ASN A 118 -10.03 1.38 -23.26
N ILE A 119 -9.42 0.31 -22.75
CA ILE A 119 -7.99 0.33 -22.35
C ILE A 119 -7.09 0.40 -23.60
N ASP A 120 -7.47 -0.28 -24.69
CA ASP A 120 -6.76 -0.19 -25.98
C ASP A 120 -6.82 1.21 -26.61
N ARG A 121 -7.80 2.05 -26.21
CA ARG A 121 -7.91 3.44 -26.67
C ARG A 121 -7.11 4.44 -25.85
N ILE A 122 -6.81 4.14 -24.59
CA ILE A 122 -6.12 5.06 -23.66
C ILE A 122 -4.59 4.92 -23.77
N MET A 123 -4.09 3.78 -24.26
CA MET A 123 -2.66 3.58 -24.57
C MET A 123 -2.15 4.42 -25.78
N LEU A 124 -3.03 5.18 -26.44
CA LEU A 124 -2.68 6.09 -27.56
C LEU A 124 -2.46 7.55 -27.13
N PHE A 125 -2.52 7.87 -25.83
CA PHE A 125 -2.44 9.27 -25.33
C PHE A 125 -1.37 9.53 -24.26
N PHE A 126 -0.32 8.71 -24.17
CA PHE A 126 0.89 9.05 -23.39
C PHE A 126 2.17 8.74 -24.15
#